data_AF-A0A9W9VP27-F1
#
_entry.id   AF-A0A9W9VP27-F1
#
_cell.length_a   1.000
_cell.length_b   1.000
_cell.length_c   1.000
_cell.angle_alpha   90.00
_cell.angle_beta   90.00
_cell.angle_gamma   90.00
#
_symmetry.space_group_name_H-M   'P 1'
#
loop_
_entity.id
_entity.type
_entity.pdbx_description
1 polymer ?
#
loop_
_entity_poly.entity_id
_entity_poly.type
_entity_poly.pdbx_seq_one_letter_code
_entity_poly.pdbx_strand_id
1 'polypeptide(L)'
;MEKTYQCMLEGEEPPASDLLLVFGIFAGSALIWTPRLLEKLTTTKAGVKAAFMAYARTALAILEHPDQIIQPSTTSLVGMGILGHLLMNTDGFPIKVHLIRHRCLLMSRDLQIHRLDTAKAREERRIKGCDMIDVEVQRRAWWNMVASDWLLSFSGGPQEGAYTFQSKHMNVNLPSNTDDELITASGVQQEFPLSVPTAMSAFFARVQGSELCRDVIDALPSIMLDSQECDYETILGLDAKYQKHMDDLPFFFKLDTASIEQSRQICKERPYIAWQRVSIHFSLHTRLCRLHRPYHLEGITNPKYAYSHTSCIRSAQKVLELRRLMDEIAVGVGLSPSRFWIVMHHVFFAALILAMDVSFNPHAPDAEARKTKVLAAYQTLEQSKQESNYLMEGIQKNLQTLMSTLHKTRPQTSGAGSRVVQSGVFAETGQAPARLGESSTTHEGGGDGISVQPGSTMAVDEGLDLGMVNDLDQEGWEQLWSEFVAVAPELDVPQWSSLLEDVDFNPQLDAY
;
A
#
# COMPACT_ATOMS: atom_id res chain seq x y z
N MET A 1 -21.36 12.64 17.89
CA MET A 1 -22.56 12.21 17.15
C MET A 1 -23.83 12.72 17.81
N GLU A 2 -24.24 12.24 19.00
CA GLU A 2 -25.47 12.73 19.67
C GLU A 2 -25.46 14.24 19.91
N LYS A 3 -24.36 14.79 20.44
CA LYS A 3 -24.17 16.25 20.58
C LYS A 3 -24.28 17.00 19.24
N THR A 4 -23.72 16.44 18.18
CA THR A 4 -23.77 17.00 16.82
C THR A 4 -25.21 17.06 16.32
N TYR A 5 -25.99 15.98 16.50
CA TYR A 5 -27.41 15.95 16.16
C TYR A 5 -28.24 16.91 17.01
N GLN A 6 -27.95 17.00 18.31
CA GLN A 6 -28.65 17.91 19.21
C GLN A 6 -28.44 19.37 18.81
N CYS A 7 -27.21 19.76 18.48
CA CYS A 7 -26.87 21.08 17.95
C CYS A 7 -27.69 21.41 16.68
N MET A 8 -27.79 20.45 15.75
CA MET A 8 -28.64 20.63 14.55
C MET A 8 -30.14 20.77 14.88
N LEU A 9 -30.64 19.99 15.84
CA LEU A 9 -32.05 20.06 16.27
C LEU A 9 -32.37 21.38 16.96
N GLU A 10 -31.38 21.99 17.61
CA GLU A 10 -31.47 23.31 18.25
C GLU A 10 -31.34 24.47 17.24
N GLY A 11 -31.11 24.17 15.96
CA GLY A 11 -30.95 25.16 14.88
C GLY A 11 -29.57 25.80 14.84
N GLU A 12 -28.61 25.26 15.58
CA GLU A 12 -27.21 25.68 15.56
C GLU A 12 -26.42 24.95 14.47
N GLU A 13 -25.32 25.56 14.00
CA GLU A 13 -24.43 24.96 13.03
C GLU A 13 -23.35 24.14 13.75
N PRO A 14 -23.26 22.81 13.51
CA PRO A 14 -22.26 21.98 14.18
C PRO A 14 -20.84 22.33 13.75
N PRO A 15 -19.83 22.11 14.61
CA PRO A 15 -18.44 22.31 14.24
C PRO A 15 -18.04 21.48 13.02
N ALA A 16 -17.30 22.07 12.08
CA ALA A 16 -16.80 21.38 10.89
C ALA A 16 -15.97 20.12 11.22
N SER A 17 -15.23 20.13 12.33
CA SER A 17 -14.49 18.97 12.83
C SER A 17 -15.40 17.78 13.13
N ASP A 18 -16.57 18.04 13.71
CA ASP A 18 -17.53 17.02 14.09
C ASP A 18 -18.22 16.46 12.85
N LEU A 19 -18.60 17.34 11.90
CA LEU A 19 -19.16 16.94 10.62
C LEU A 19 -18.16 16.10 9.82
N LEU A 20 -16.89 16.51 9.75
CA LEU A 20 -15.82 15.75 9.10
C LEU A 20 -15.72 14.33 9.67
N LEU A 21 -15.70 14.20 11.01
CA LEU A 21 -15.64 12.90 11.67
C LEU A 21 -16.88 12.05 11.37
N VAL A 22 -18.07 12.63 11.48
CA VAL A 22 -19.35 11.93 11.25
C VAL A 22 -19.46 11.45 9.79
N PHE A 23 -19.15 12.30 8.82
CA PHE A 23 -19.16 11.90 7.41
C PHE A 23 -18.09 10.85 7.09
N GLY A 24 -16.91 10.92 7.73
CA GLY A 24 -15.91 9.86 7.64
C GLY A 24 -16.43 8.51 8.15
N ILE A 25 -17.12 8.49 9.30
CA ILE A 25 -17.75 7.27 9.85
C ILE A 25 -18.84 6.74 8.93
N PHE A 26 -19.69 7.62 8.37
CA PHE A 26 -20.74 7.22 7.43
C PHE A 26 -20.19 6.67 6.12
N ALA A 27 -19.14 7.30 5.56
CA ALA A 27 -18.44 6.78 4.41
C ALA A 27 -17.87 5.38 4.71
N GLY A 28 -17.17 5.20 5.83
CA GLY A 28 -16.63 3.90 6.22
C GLY A 28 -17.73 2.83 6.36
N SER A 29 -18.85 3.19 6.99
CA SER A 29 -20.02 2.31 7.15
C SER A 29 -20.63 1.91 5.79
N ALA A 30 -20.71 2.87 4.85
CA ALA A 30 -21.20 2.63 3.50
C ALA A 30 -20.22 1.76 2.68
N LEU A 31 -18.92 1.82 2.94
CA LEU A 31 -17.90 1.01 2.25
C LEU A 31 -17.97 -0.48 2.65
N ILE A 32 -18.31 -0.78 3.90
CA ILE A 32 -18.31 -2.16 4.44
C ILE A 32 -19.66 -2.89 4.32
N TRP A 33 -20.50 -2.51 3.36
CA TRP A 33 -21.82 -3.15 3.18
C TRP A 33 -21.74 -4.66 2.95
N THR A 34 -22.73 -5.40 3.42
CA THR A 34 -22.88 -6.86 3.20
C THR A 34 -24.23 -7.14 2.53
N PRO A 35 -24.41 -8.28 1.83
CA PRO A 35 -25.72 -8.65 1.30
C PRO A 35 -26.84 -8.59 2.34
N ARG A 36 -26.56 -9.03 3.58
CA ARG A 36 -27.48 -8.95 4.71
C ARG A 36 -27.81 -7.51 5.11
N LEU A 37 -26.84 -6.61 5.09
CA LEU A 37 -27.07 -5.18 5.35
C LEU A 37 -27.88 -4.52 4.23
N LEU A 38 -27.62 -4.87 2.97
CA LEU A 38 -28.40 -4.37 1.83
C LEU A 38 -29.87 -4.76 1.95
N GLU A 39 -30.14 -6.02 2.27
CA GLU A 39 -31.50 -6.52 2.52
C GLU A 39 -32.16 -5.81 3.70
N LYS A 40 -31.46 -5.75 4.85
CA LYS A 40 -31.99 -5.13 6.07
C LYS A 40 -32.30 -3.64 5.89
N LEU A 41 -31.48 -2.92 5.13
CA LEU A 41 -31.63 -1.50 4.86
C LEU A 41 -32.48 -1.23 3.61
N THR A 42 -33.01 -2.26 2.94
CA THR A 42 -33.79 -2.13 1.70
C THR A 42 -33.09 -1.25 0.66
N THR A 43 -31.79 -1.44 0.49
CA THR A 43 -30.94 -0.65 -0.41
C THR A 43 -30.20 -1.55 -1.40
N THR A 44 -29.67 -0.96 -2.46
CA THR A 44 -28.94 -1.67 -3.52
C THR A 44 -27.44 -1.45 -3.40
N LYS A 45 -26.65 -2.31 -4.06
CA LYS A 45 -25.19 -2.11 -4.20
C LYS A 45 -24.86 -0.73 -4.77
N ALA A 46 -25.62 -0.29 -5.78
CA ALA A 46 -25.45 1.04 -6.38
C ALA A 46 -25.79 2.16 -5.38
N GLY A 47 -26.85 1.98 -4.58
CA GLY A 47 -27.26 2.95 -3.56
C GLY A 47 -26.19 3.16 -2.48
N VAL A 48 -25.61 2.09 -1.94
CA VAL A 48 -24.55 2.22 -0.92
C VAL A 48 -23.24 2.76 -1.50
N LYS A 49 -22.90 2.43 -2.76
CA LYS A 49 -21.76 3.04 -3.45
C LYS A 49 -21.97 4.54 -3.66
N ALA A 50 -23.17 4.95 -4.08
CA ALA A 50 -23.52 6.37 -4.19
C ALA A 50 -23.46 7.09 -2.83
N ALA A 51 -23.92 6.45 -1.76
CA ALA A 51 -23.84 7.00 -0.40
C ALA A 51 -22.38 7.16 0.06
N PHE A 52 -21.53 6.15 -0.15
CA PHE A 52 -20.09 6.25 0.11
C PHE A 52 -19.48 7.46 -0.61
N MET A 53 -19.71 7.57 -1.92
CA MET A 53 -19.18 8.68 -2.73
C MET A 53 -19.68 10.04 -2.24
N ALA A 54 -20.96 10.13 -1.88
CA ALA A 54 -21.54 11.36 -1.34
C ALA A 54 -20.88 11.76 -0.02
N TYR A 55 -20.82 10.85 0.96
CA TYR A 55 -20.24 11.14 2.27
C TYR A 55 -18.73 11.45 2.20
N ALA A 56 -17.97 10.70 1.40
CA ALA A 56 -16.54 10.95 1.22
C ALA A 56 -16.29 12.31 0.55
N ARG A 57 -17.07 12.67 -0.48
CA ARG A 57 -16.98 13.99 -1.13
C ARG A 57 -17.38 15.12 -0.20
N THR A 58 -18.42 14.95 0.61
CA THR A 58 -18.80 15.96 1.60
C THR A 58 -17.72 16.17 2.66
N ALA A 59 -17.13 15.08 3.18
CA ALA A 59 -16.01 15.15 4.10
C ALA A 59 -14.80 15.88 3.48
N LEU A 60 -14.51 15.61 2.21
CA LEU A 60 -13.44 16.29 1.47
C LEU A 60 -13.75 17.78 1.25
N ALA A 61 -14.98 18.13 0.88
CA ALA A 61 -15.40 19.50 0.69
C ALA A 61 -15.28 20.33 1.99
N ILE A 62 -15.61 19.74 3.14
CA ILE A 62 -15.41 20.38 4.46
C ILE A 62 -13.91 20.64 4.70
N LEU A 63 -13.05 19.70 4.30
CA LEU A 63 -11.61 19.81 4.48
C LEU A 63 -10.98 20.88 3.58
N GLU A 64 -11.49 21.03 2.35
CA GLU A 64 -10.97 21.92 1.31
C GLU A 64 -11.66 23.29 1.26
N HIS A 65 -12.64 23.54 2.13
CA HIS A 65 -13.42 24.78 2.11
C HIS A 65 -12.51 26.00 2.35
N PRO A 66 -12.46 26.98 1.42
CA PRO A 66 -11.49 28.08 1.46
C PRO A 66 -11.69 28.99 2.68
N ASP A 67 -12.94 29.21 3.07
CA ASP A 67 -13.29 30.12 4.17
C ASP A 67 -13.41 29.43 5.53
N GLN A 68 -13.28 28.09 5.59
CA GLN A 68 -13.49 27.32 6.82
C GLN A 68 -12.24 26.52 7.17
N ILE A 69 -11.31 27.17 7.87
CA ILE A 69 -10.07 26.53 8.33
C ILE A 69 -10.41 25.60 9.50
N ILE A 70 -10.33 24.29 9.25
CA ILE A 70 -10.44 23.27 10.30
C ILE A 70 -9.32 23.47 11.32
N GLN A 71 -9.70 23.82 12.54
CA GLN A 71 -8.77 24.04 13.63
C GLN A 71 -8.12 22.72 14.09
N PRO A 72 -6.85 22.76 14.55
CA PRO A 72 -6.20 21.61 15.16
C PRO A 72 -6.99 21.11 16.37
N SER A 73 -7.47 19.87 16.28
CA SER A 73 -8.10 19.15 17.39
C SER A 73 -7.96 17.65 17.18
N THR A 74 -8.09 16.86 18.24
CA THR A 74 -8.10 15.39 18.14
C THR A 74 -9.21 14.91 17.21
N THR A 75 -10.42 15.50 17.30
CA THR A 75 -11.56 15.20 16.42
C THR A 75 -11.22 15.44 14.95
N SER A 76 -10.66 16.60 14.63
CA SER A 76 -10.23 16.96 13.27
C SER A 76 -9.19 15.97 12.74
N LEU A 77 -8.19 15.63 13.56
CA LEU A 77 -7.12 14.68 13.20
C LEU A 77 -7.67 13.28 12.92
N VAL A 78 -8.56 12.78 13.78
CA VAL A 78 -9.19 11.46 13.60
C VAL A 78 -10.09 11.45 12.37
N GLY A 79 -10.90 12.50 12.16
CA GLY A 79 -11.77 12.63 10.99
C GLY A 79 -10.98 12.62 9.67
N MET A 80 -9.92 13.42 9.59
CA MET A 80 -9.00 13.40 8.43
C MET A 80 -8.30 12.04 8.26
N GLY A 81 -7.87 11.42 9.36
CA GLY A 81 -7.22 10.11 9.34
C GLY A 81 -8.14 9.01 8.79
N ILE A 82 -9.41 9.00 9.18
CA ILE A 82 -10.43 8.08 8.66
C ILE A 82 -10.63 8.33 7.17
N LEU A 83 -10.86 9.60 6.76
CA LEU A 83 -11.06 9.94 5.35
C LEU A 83 -9.87 9.51 4.49
N GLY A 84 -8.64 9.81 4.92
CA GLY A 84 -7.42 9.41 4.23
C GLY A 84 -7.28 7.89 4.14
N HIS A 85 -7.63 7.14 5.19
CA HIS A 85 -7.61 5.68 5.17
C HIS A 85 -8.63 5.09 4.19
N LEU A 86 -9.86 5.65 4.14
CA LEU A 86 -10.91 5.19 3.25
C LEU A 86 -10.53 5.42 1.78
N LEU A 87 -10.15 6.66 1.44
CA LEU A 87 -9.76 7.03 0.09
C LEU A 87 -8.53 6.24 -0.39
N MET A 88 -7.56 5.98 0.49
CA MET A 88 -6.40 5.14 0.14
C MET A 88 -6.83 3.72 -0.23
N ASN A 89 -7.82 3.16 0.45
CA ASN A 89 -8.26 1.79 0.20
C ASN A 89 -9.22 1.66 -0.99
N THR A 90 -9.85 2.75 -1.44
CA THR A 90 -10.70 2.73 -2.64
C THR A 90 -9.96 3.17 -3.89
N ASP A 91 -9.14 4.21 -3.78
CA ASP A 91 -8.53 4.92 -4.91
C ASP A 91 -7.01 4.65 -5.02
N GLY A 92 -6.39 3.97 -4.04
CA GLY A 92 -4.96 3.70 -4.01
C GLY A 92 -4.14 4.90 -3.51
N PHE A 93 -3.24 5.42 -4.35
CA PHE A 93 -2.32 6.53 -4.01
C PHE A 93 -2.48 7.79 -4.87
N PRO A 94 -3.69 8.36 -5.03
CA PRO A 94 -3.81 9.67 -5.67
C PRO A 94 -3.16 10.76 -4.79
N ILE A 95 -2.67 11.83 -5.42
CA ILE A 95 -2.03 12.97 -4.73
C ILE A 95 -2.84 13.48 -3.54
N LYS A 96 -4.17 13.51 -3.65
CA LYS A 96 -5.09 13.92 -2.57
C LYS A 96 -4.91 13.13 -1.28
N VAL A 97 -4.65 11.82 -1.35
CA VAL A 97 -4.42 10.96 -0.17
C VAL A 97 -3.12 11.35 0.52
N HIS A 98 -2.07 11.65 -0.24
CA HIS A 98 -0.80 12.14 0.32
C HIS A 98 -0.95 13.51 0.98
N LEU A 99 -1.72 14.42 0.38
CA LEU A 99 -2.02 15.73 0.96
C LEU A 99 -2.75 15.61 2.29
N ILE A 100 -3.77 14.74 2.38
CA ILE A 100 -4.50 14.48 3.64
C ILE A 100 -3.55 13.93 4.71
N ARG A 101 -2.71 12.95 4.37
CA ARG A 101 -1.74 12.36 5.32
C ARG A 101 -0.73 13.39 5.82
N HIS A 102 -0.22 14.24 4.93
CA HIS A 102 0.70 15.32 5.32
C HIS A 102 0.00 16.34 6.22
N ARG A 103 -1.26 16.70 5.92
CA ARG A 103 -2.06 17.57 6.79
C ARG A 103 -2.29 16.96 8.17
N CYS A 104 -2.54 15.66 8.28
CA CYS A 104 -2.59 14.96 9.57
C CYS A 104 -1.27 15.07 10.34
N LEU A 105 -0.13 14.89 9.68
CA LEU A 105 1.19 15.08 10.29
C LEU A 105 1.37 16.50 10.82
N LEU A 106 1.08 17.53 10.01
CA LEU A 106 1.19 18.93 10.43
C LEU A 106 0.27 19.23 11.63
N MET A 107 -1.00 18.82 11.56
CA MET A 107 -1.95 19.02 12.66
C MET A 107 -1.52 18.31 13.94
N SER A 108 -0.98 17.09 13.83
CA SER A 108 -0.46 16.36 15.00
C SER A 108 0.75 17.04 15.65
N ARG A 109 1.55 17.79 14.87
CA ARG A 109 2.64 18.62 15.37
C ARG A 109 2.13 19.89 16.03
N ASP A 110 1.11 20.53 15.48
CA ASP A 110 0.43 21.69 16.10
C ASP A 110 -0.15 21.31 17.46
N LEU A 111 -0.76 20.12 17.56
CA LEU A 111 -1.24 19.53 18.81
C LEU A 111 -0.11 19.01 19.72
N GLN A 112 1.16 19.12 19.30
CA GLN A 112 2.34 18.64 20.02
C GLN A 112 2.30 17.14 20.39
N ILE A 113 1.56 16.32 19.63
CA ILE A 113 1.35 14.89 19.93
C ILE A 113 2.67 14.12 19.90
N HIS A 114 3.59 14.48 19.00
CA HIS A 114 4.96 13.92 18.97
C HIS A 114 5.73 14.03 20.30
N ARG A 115 5.31 14.86 21.24
CA ARG A 115 5.90 15.04 22.57
C ARG A 115 4.91 14.81 23.71
N LEU A 116 3.80 14.15 23.42
CA LEU A 116 2.64 13.97 24.31
C LEU A 116 3.05 13.41 25.68
N ASP A 117 4.03 12.50 25.72
CA ASP A 117 4.42 11.79 26.94
C ASP A 117 5.79 12.21 27.49
N THR A 118 6.33 13.36 27.08
CA THR A 118 7.49 13.96 27.76
C THR A 118 7.22 14.21 29.24
N ALA A 119 8.26 14.18 30.08
CA ALA A 119 8.12 14.43 31.52
C ALA A 119 7.40 15.76 31.82
N LYS A 120 7.73 16.81 31.05
CA LYS A 120 7.06 18.12 31.11
C LYS A 120 5.57 18.04 30.78
N ALA A 121 5.20 17.41 29.65
CA ALA A 121 3.81 17.31 29.23
C ALA A 121 2.96 16.46 30.20
N ARG A 122 3.53 15.40 30.78
CA ARG A 122 2.86 14.59 31.81
C ARG A 122 2.60 15.40 33.08
N GLU A 123 3.58 16.17 33.54
CA GLU A 123 3.43 17.00 34.74
C GLU A 123 2.43 18.14 34.53
N GLU A 124 2.44 18.79 33.36
CA GLU A 124 1.46 19.82 33.02
C GLU A 124 0.02 19.27 33.02
N ARG A 125 -0.19 18.07 32.45
CA ARG A 125 -1.48 17.37 32.50
C ARG A 125 -1.89 17.01 33.93
N ARG A 126 -0.95 16.54 34.75
CA ARG A 126 -1.20 16.23 36.17
C ARG A 126 -1.65 17.46 36.96
N ILE A 127 -1.04 18.62 36.71
CA ILE A 127 -1.36 19.87 37.43
C ILE A 127 -2.67 20.48 36.93
N LYS A 128 -2.87 20.58 35.62
CA LYS A 128 -4.03 21.27 35.03
C LYS A 128 -5.29 20.40 34.96
N GLY A 129 -5.13 19.08 35.08
CA GLY A 129 -6.13 18.11 34.65
C GLY A 129 -6.16 18.00 33.12
N CYS A 130 -6.59 16.86 32.62
CA CYS A 130 -6.84 16.63 31.20
C CYS A 130 -7.90 15.55 31.03
N ASP A 131 -8.55 15.54 29.87
CA ASP A 131 -9.37 14.41 29.45
C ASP A 131 -8.46 13.27 28.99
N MET A 132 -8.43 12.18 29.77
CA MET A 132 -7.61 11.02 29.45
C MET A 132 -8.13 10.21 28.25
N ILE A 133 -9.40 10.36 27.86
CA ILE A 133 -9.91 9.81 26.60
C ILE A 133 -9.19 10.52 25.44
N ASP A 134 -9.10 11.85 25.47
CA ASP A 134 -8.47 12.64 24.42
C ASP A 134 -6.98 12.26 24.25
N VAL A 135 -6.25 12.13 25.36
CA VAL A 135 -4.85 11.66 25.38
C VAL A 135 -4.72 10.29 24.72
N GLU A 136 -5.58 9.34 25.08
CA GLU A 136 -5.51 7.97 24.59
C GLU A 136 -5.84 7.91 23.09
N VAL A 137 -6.83 8.69 22.63
CA VAL A 137 -7.14 8.84 21.21
C VAL A 137 -5.97 9.48 20.46
N GLN A 138 -5.28 10.48 21.03
CA GLN A 138 -4.07 11.07 20.42
C GLN A 138 -2.93 10.06 20.29
N ARG A 139 -2.68 9.20 21.29
CA ARG A 139 -1.69 8.11 21.19
C ARG A 139 -2.06 7.13 20.07
N ARG A 140 -3.33 6.71 20.01
CA ARG A 140 -3.83 5.80 18.98
C ARG A 140 -3.71 6.41 17.58
N ALA A 141 -4.08 7.67 17.42
CA ALA A 141 -3.94 8.39 16.15
C ALA A 141 -2.47 8.51 15.72
N TRP A 142 -1.59 8.90 16.64
CA TRP A 142 -0.14 9.00 16.40
C TRP A 142 0.46 7.68 15.96
N TRP A 143 0.31 6.63 16.76
CA TRP A 143 0.86 5.32 16.44
C TRP A 143 0.21 4.69 15.21
N ASN A 144 -1.05 5.02 14.90
CA ASN A 144 -1.67 4.61 13.64
C ASN A 144 -0.95 5.24 12.44
N MET A 145 -0.64 6.54 12.50
CA MET A 145 0.10 7.25 11.45
C MET A 145 1.52 6.72 11.31
N VAL A 146 2.25 6.57 12.42
CA VAL A 146 3.61 6.01 12.46
C VAL A 146 3.65 4.62 11.82
N ALA A 147 2.79 3.71 12.29
CA ALA A 147 2.77 2.35 11.74
C ALA A 147 2.32 2.32 10.27
N SER A 148 1.44 3.25 9.84
CA SER A 148 1.08 3.36 8.42
C SER A 148 2.23 3.83 7.55
N ASP A 149 3.04 4.78 8.03
CA ASP A 149 4.21 5.30 7.33
C ASP A 149 5.28 4.21 7.19
N TRP A 150 5.62 3.53 8.29
CA TRP A 150 6.60 2.44 8.26
C TRP A 150 6.13 1.23 7.45
N LEU A 151 4.85 0.83 7.53
CA LEU A 151 4.33 -0.26 6.67
C LEU A 151 4.46 0.09 5.19
N LEU A 152 4.10 1.32 4.80
CA LEU A 152 4.14 1.75 3.40
C LEU A 152 5.56 1.91 2.86
N SER A 153 6.52 2.26 3.71
CA SER A 153 7.94 2.32 3.33
C SER A 153 8.49 1.00 2.79
N PHE A 154 7.82 -0.13 3.08
CA PHE A 154 8.17 -1.47 2.60
C PHE A 154 6.93 -2.23 2.05
N SER A 155 6.10 -1.56 1.24
CA SER A 155 4.92 -2.19 0.61
C SER A 155 4.95 -2.19 -0.92
N GLY A 156 5.97 -1.62 -1.56
CA GLY A 156 5.96 -1.28 -2.98
C GLY A 156 5.34 0.10 -3.22
N GLY A 157 5.45 0.61 -4.44
CA GLY A 157 4.88 1.91 -4.81
C GLY A 157 5.84 3.09 -4.64
N PRO A 158 5.38 4.30 -5.01
CA PRO A 158 6.18 5.53 -4.92
C PRO A 158 6.64 5.93 -3.51
N GLN A 159 6.11 5.30 -2.45
CA GLN A 159 6.48 5.57 -1.06
C GLN A 159 7.61 4.66 -0.54
N GLU A 160 8.02 3.65 -1.32
CA GLU A 160 8.99 2.69 -0.85
C GLU A 160 10.39 3.31 -0.64
N GLY A 161 11.12 2.77 0.34
CA GLY A 161 12.51 3.14 0.57
C GLY A 161 12.68 4.39 1.43
N ALA A 162 11.58 5.04 1.84
CA ALA A 162 11.62 6.18 2.74
C ALA A 162 10.45 6.18 3.72
N TYR A 163 10.66 6.77 4.89
CA TYR A 163 9.62 7.01 5.88
C TYR A 163 9.80 8.40 6.52
N THR A 164 8.70 9.00 6.96
CA THR A 164 8.64 10.36 7.50
C THR A 164 8.77 10.39 9.03
N PHE A 165 8.19 9.42 9.72
CA PHE A 165 8.14 9.38 11.18
C PHE A 165 9.41 8.75 11.75
N GLN A 166 10.34 9.61 12.18
CA GLN A 166 11.59 9.21 12.80
C GLN A 166 11.41 8.88 14.28
N SER A 167 11.83 7.68 14.70
CA SER A 167 11.66 7.19 16.08
C SER A 167 12.33 8.09 17.11
N LYS A 168 13.50 8.66 16.77
CA LYS A 168 14.26 9.60 17.62
C LYS A 168 13.58 10.96 17.80
N HIS A 169 12.58 11.30 16.99
CA HIS A 169 11.91 12.61 17.01
C HIS A 169 10.58 12.60 17.77
N MET A 170 10.28 11.52 18.50
CA MET A 170 9.02 11.38 19.22
C MET A 170 9.21 10.87 20.66
N ASN A 171 8.30 11.30 21.54
CA ASN A 171 8.15 10.82 22.91
C ASN A 171 6.65 10.64 23.19
N VAL A 172 6.14 9.49 22.73
CA VAL A 172 4.75 9.08 22.80
C VAL A 172 4.73 7.62 23.24
N ASN A 173 4.08 7.34 24.37
CA ASN A 173 3.92 5.96 24.83
C ASN A 173 3.00 5.21 23.86
N LEU A 174 3.13 3.89 23.80
CA LEU A 174 2.11 3.06 23.17
C LEU A 174 0.76 3.30 23.84
N PRO A 175 -0.36 3.15 23.11
CA PRO A 175 -1.70 3.19 23.72
C PRO A 175 -1.86 2.04 24.72
N SER A 176 -2.86 2.13 25.59
CA SER A 176 -3.15 1.10 26.59
C SER A 176 -3.83 -0.11 25.94
N ASN A 177 -3.46 -1.33 26.36
CA ASN A 177 -4.17 -2.53 25.92
C ASN A 177 -5.46 -2.71 26.73
N THR A 178 -6.52 -2.04 26.31
CA THR A 178 -7.84 -2.05 26.96
C THR A 178 -8.98 -1.88 25.96
N ASP A 179 -10.18 -2.31 26.35
CA ASP A 179 -11.41 -1.96 25.65
C ASP A 179 -11.85 -0.51 26.00
N ASP A 180 -12.61 0.12 25.11
CA ASP A 180 -12.92 1.56 25.17
C ASP A 180 -13.81 1.91 26.37
N GLU A 181 -14.66 0.99 26.81
CA GLU A 181 -15.56 1.14 27.96
C GLU A 181 -14.81 1.31 29.29
N LEU A 182 -13.54 0.94 29.34
CA LEU A 182 -12.67 1.04 30.51
C LEU A 182 -11.81 2.31 30.50
N ILE A 183 -11.99 3.18 29.50
CA ILE A 183 -11.31 4.47 29.40
C ILE A 183 -12.30 5.57 29.79
N THR A 184 -11.97 6.34 30.82
CA THR A 184 -12.77 7.49 31.24
C THR A 184 -11.95 8.77 31.15
N ALA A 185 -12.62 9.93 31.25
CA ALA A 185 -11.93 11.22 31.27
C ALA A 185 -10.91 11.35 32.41
N SER A 186 -11.07 10.57 33.49
CA SER A 186 -10.14 10.56 34.63
C SER A 186 -8.96 9.58 34.46
N GLY A 187 -9.02 8.63 33.53
CA GLY A 187 -7.94 7.68 33.31
C GLY A 187 -8.38 6.33 32.72
N VAL A 188 -7.40 5.46 32.51
CA VAL A 188 -7.62 4.06 32.14
C VAL A 188 -7.89 3.26 33.42
N GLN A 189 -9.07 2.67 33.53
CA GLN A 189 -9.50 1.94 34.73
C GLN A 189 -8.74 0.62 34.89
N GLN A 190 -8.47 -0.06 33.78
CA GLN A 190 -7.75 -1.32 33.75
C GLN A 190 -6.94 -1.43 32.46
N GLU A 191 -5.69 -1.86 32.57
CA GLU A 191 -4.84 -2.22 31.44
C GLU A 191 -4.53 -3.72 31.52
N PHE A 192 -4.59 -4.41 30.38
CA PHE A 192 -4.38 -5.85 30.32
C PHE A 192 -3.02 -6.21 29.71
N PRO A 193 -2.38 -7.30 30.14
CA PRO A 193 -1.23 -7.87 29.44
C PRO A 193 -1.55 -8.20 27.98
N LEU A 194 -0.56 -8.15 27.08
CA LEU A 194 -0.75 -8.45 25.64
C LEU A 194 -1.25 -9.89 25.37
N SER A 195 -1.15 -10.78 26.35
CA SER A 195 -1.72 -12.15 26.29
C SER A 195 -3.23 -12.20 26.45
N VAL A 196 -3.88 -11.09 26.84
CA VAL A 196 -5.33 -10.98 26.99
C VAL A 196 -5.90 -10.24 25.76
N PRO A 197 -6.88 -10.82 25.06
CA PRO A 197 -7.47 -10.19 23.87
C PRO A 197 -8.34 -8.99 24.25
N THR A 198 -8.13 -7.87 23.58
CA THR A 198 -8.89 -6.61 23.68
C THR A 198 -9.15 -6.06 22.27
N ALA A 199 -9.94 -4.98 22.16
CA ALA A 199 -10.08 -4.23 20.91
C ALA A 199 -8.74 -3.70 20.36
N MET A 200 -7.75 -3.48 21.23
CA MET A 200 -6.43 -2.95 20.87
C MET A 200 -5.39 -4.00 20.52
N SER A 201 -5.65 -5.31 20.71
CA SER A 201 -4.61 -6.34 20.51
C SER A 201 -4.00 -6.34 19.11
N ALA A 202 -4.81 -6.21 18.05
CA ALA A 202 -4.27 -6.16 16.69
C ALA A 202 -3.54 -4.85 16.36
N PHE A 203 -3.86 -3.77 17.07
CA PHE A 203 -3.13 -2.51 16.94
C PHE A 203 -1.67 -2.68 17.39
N PHE A 204 -1.44 -3.38 18.51
CA PHE A 204 -0.08 -3.70 18.97
C PHE A 204 0.66 -4.57 17.95
N ALA A 205 0.04 -5.64 17.47
CA ALA A 205 0.64 -6.49 16.44
C ALA A 205 0.98 -5.70 15.16
N ARG A 206 0.11 -4.75 14.78
CA ARG A 206 0.35 -3.86 13.65
C ARG A 206 1.54 -2.93 13.89
N VAL A 207 1.65 -2.31 15.06
CA VAL A 207 2.79 -1.44 15.40
C VAL A 207 4.09 -2.25 15.38
N GLN A 208 4.12 -3.42 16.03
CA GLN A 208 5.28 -4.29 16.05
C GLN A 208 5.67 -4.76 14.63
N GLY A 209 4.71 -5.17 13.81
CA GLY A 209 4.96 -5.53 12.41
C GLY A 209 5.47 -4.35 11.57
N SER A 210 5.05 -3.13 11.86
CA SER A 210 5.53 -1.92 11.18
C SER A 210 6.97 -1.56 11.57
N GLU A 211 7.39 -1.86 12.81
CA GLU A 211 8.78 -1.67 13.24
C GLU A 211 9.73 -2.58 12.45
N LEU A 212 9.30 -3.80 12.10
CA LEU A 212 10.08 -4.68 11.23
C LEU A 212 10.28 -4.07 9.83
N CYS A 213 9.25 -3.42 9.26
CA CYS A 213 9.41 -2.71 7.99
C CYS A 213 10.42 -1.56 8.10
N ARG A 214 10.38 -0.78 9.18
CA ARG A 214 11.38 0.27 9.44
C ARG A 214 12.79 -0.34 9.55
N ASP A 215 12.94 -1.43 10.28
CA ASP A 215 14.21 -2.14 10.43
C ASP A 215 14.76 -2.63 9.07
N VAL A 216 13.88 -3.03 8.13
CA VAL A 216 14.29 -3.36 6.75
C VAL A 216 14.82 -2.11 6.05
N ILE A 217 14.09 -0.99 6.06
CA ILE A 217 14.51 0.24 5.38
C ILE A 217 15.78 0.84 5.98
N ASP A 218 15.98 0.73 7.30
CA ASP A 218 17.19 1.19 7.97
C ASP A 218 18.41 0.29 7.68
N ALA A 219 18.20 -0.99 7.36
CA ALA A 219 19.26 -1.98 7.15
C ALA A 219 19.66 -2.15 5.67
N LEU A 220 18.72 -1.96 4.75
CA LEU A 220 18.99 -2.09 3.32
C LEU A 220 19.48 -0.74 2.76
N PRO A 221 20.51 -0.73 1.88
CA PRO A 221 20.85 0.45 1.11
C PRO A 221 19.59 0.96 0.39
N SER A 222 19.47 2.27 0.23
CA SER A 222 18.33 2.79 -0.50
C SER A 222 18.39 2.24 -1.92
N ILE A 223 17.38 1.45 -2.30
CA ILE A 223 17.23 0.81 -3.62
C ILE A 223 17.38 1.82 -4.76
N MET A 224 17.12 3.10 -4.48
CA MET A 224 17.19 4.22 -5.42
C MET A 224 18.52 4.97 -5.46
N LEU A 225 19.41 4.78 -4.47
CA LEU A 225 20.60 5.63 -4.29
C LEU A 225 21.93 4.85 -4.34
N ASP A 226 21.94 3.58 -3.97
CA ASP A 226 23.19 2.82 -3.83
C ASP A 226 23.24 1.61 -4.77
N SER A 227 24.31 1.50 -5.55
CA SER A 227 24.63 0.34 -6.40
C SER A 227 25.25 -0.83 -5.63
N GLN A 228 25.31 -0.76 -4.30
CA GLN A 228 25.86 -1.83 -3.46
C GLN A 228 24.79 -2.89 -3.21
N GLU A 229 25.08 -4.12 -3.65
CA GLU A 229 24.32 -5.30 -3.24
C GLU A 229 24.34 -5.42 -1.71
N CYS A 230 23.15 -5.53 -1.12
CA CYS A 230 23.01 -5.81 0.31
C CYS A 230 23.67 -7.16 0.63
N ASP A 231 24.37 -7.21 1.77
CA ASP A 231 24.85 -8.48 2.31
C ASP A 231 23.68 -9.44 2.51
N TYR A 232 23.80 -10.64 1.95
CA TYR A 232 22.75 -11.64 1.98
C TYR A 232 22.43 -12.08 3.42
N GLU A 233 23.42 -12.07 4.31
CA GLU A 233 23.21 -12.38 5.72
C GLU A 233 22.27 -11.37 6.40
N THR A 234 22.27 -10.10 5.97
CA THR A 234 21.30 -9.10 6.45
C THR A 234 19.87 -9.50 6.08
N ILE A 235 19.66 -10.01 4.87
CA ILE A 235 18.34 -10.47 4.40
C ILE A 235 17.86 -11.66 5.25
N LEU A 236 18.73 -12.62 5.53
CA LEU A 236 18.43 -13.76 6.39
C LEU A 236 18.15 -13.33 7.84
N GLY A 237 18.91 -12.35 8.35
CA GLY A 237 18.69 -11.78 9.68
C GLY A 237 17.34 -11.07 9.80
N LEU A 238 16.91 -10.34 8.75
CA LEU A 238 15.60 -9.70 8.68
C LEU A 238 14.46 -10.73 8.59
N ASP A 239 14.60 -11.78 7.78
CA ASP A 239 13.63 -12.89 7.74
C ASP A 239 13.48 -13.54 9.12
N ALA A 240 14.58 -13.84 9.80
CA ALA A 240 14.55 -14.42 11.14
C ALA A 240 13.78 -13.54 12.15
N LYS A 241 13.85 -12.21 12.03
CA LYS A 241 13.03 -11.29 12.85
C LYS A 241 11.54 -11.43 12.55
N TYR A 242 11.14 -11.52 11.27
CA TYR A 242 9.75 -11.76 10.88
C TYR A 242 9.23 -13.11 11.39
N GLN A 243 10.01 -14.18 11.24
CA GLN A 243 9.65 -15.51 11.75
C GLN A 243 9.48 -15.48 13.27
N LYS A 244 10.44 -14.89 14.00
CA LYS A 244 10.37 -14.74 15.45
C LYS A 244 9.13 -13.94 15.87
N HIS A 245 8.80 -12.86 15.17
CA HIS A 245 7.60 -12.09 15.48
C HIS A 245 6.32 -12.92 15.31
N MET A 246 6.22 -13.74 14.26
CA MET A 246 5.09 -14.67 14.08
C MET A 246 5.00 -15.69 15.20
N ASP A 247 6.15 -16.21 15.67
CA ASP A 247 6.21 -17.17 16.78
C ASP A 247 5.83 -16.54 18.13
N ASP A 248 6.17 -15.27 18.33
CA ASP A 248 5.89 -14.51 19.55
C ASP A 248 4.46 -13.95 19.59
N LEU A 249 3.67 -14.08 18.51
CA LEU A 249 2.27 -13.64 18.50
C LEU A 249 1.47 -14.29 19.64
N PRO A 250 0.53 -13.57 20.28
CA PRO A 250 -0.41 -14.15 21.22
C PRO A 250 -1.16 -15.34 20.60
N PHE A 251 -1.50 -16.36 21.40
CA PHE A 251 -2.13 -17.59 20.88
C PHE A 251 -3.39 -17.31 20.03
N PHE A 252 -4.17 -16.29 20.38
CA PHE A 252 -5.36 -15.90 19.62
C PHE A 252 -5.06 -15.22 18.27
N PHE A 253 -3.79 -14.98 17.93
CA PHE A 253 -3.32 -14.55 16.60
C PHE A 253 -2.42 -15.57 15.89
N LYS A 254 -2.20 -16.76 16.46
CA LYS A 254 -1.49 -17.84 15.75
C LYS A 254 -2.43 -18.63 14.84
N LEU A 255 -1.89 -19.10 13.70
CA LEU A 255 -2.62 -19.88 12.70
C LEU A 255 -2.53 -21.40 12.91
N ASP A 256 -1.78 -21.88 13.90
CA ASP A 256 -1.71 -23.31 14.17
C ASP A 256 -3.03 -23.85 14.73
N THR A 257 -3.31 -25.13 14.47
CA THR A 257 -4.58 -25.76 14.83
C THR A 257 -4.87 -25.71 16.33
N ALA A 258 -3.85 -25.87 17.18
CA ALA A 258 -4.03 -25.87 18.63
C ALA A 258 -4.45 -24.48 19.13
N SER A 259 -3.78 -23.43 18.67
CA SER A 259 -4.11 -22.04 18.95
C SER A 259 -5.49 -21.64 18.41
N ILE A 260 -5.87 -22.12 17.21
CA ILE A 260 -7.21 -21.91 16.65
C ILE A 260 -8.28 -22.52 17.55
N GLU A 261 -8.07 -23.76 18.01
CA GLU A 261 -9.03 -24.42 18.90
C GLU A 261 -9.12 -23.70 20.25
N GLN A 262 -7.98 -23.38 20.86
CA GLN A 262 -7.91 -22.68 22.15
C GLN A 262 -8.61 -21.32 22.12
N SER A 263 -8.59 -20.64 20.98
CA SER A 263 -9.19 -19.31 20.80
C SER A 263 -10.62 -19.32 20.26
N ARG A 264 -11.23 -20.49 20.07
CA ARG A 264 -12.58 -20.64 19.50
C ARG A 264 -13.64 -19.79 20.23
N GLN A 265 -13.65 -19.81 21.56
CA GLN A 265 -14.59 -19.04 22.37
C GLN A 265 -14.32 -17.53 22.26
N ILE A 266 -13.05 -17.11 22.26
CA ILE A 266 -12.66 -15.71 22.07
C ILE A 266 -13.16 -15.20 20.72
N CYS A 267 -12.98 -15.97 19.64
CA CYS A 267 -13.46 -15.57 18.31
C CYS A 267 -14.99 -15.54 18.21
N LYS A 268 -15.72 -16.30 19.05
CA LYS A 268 -17.18 -16.21 19.12
C LYS A 268 -17.64 -14.92 19.79
N GLU A 269 -16.98 -14.51 20.86
CA GLU A 269 -17.28 -13.28 21.61
C GLU A 269 -16.77 -12.03 20.90
N ARG A 270 -15.62 -12.15 20.22
CA ARG A 270 -14.92 -11.08 19.50
C ARG A 270 -14.60 -11.54 18.07
N PRO A 271 -15.59 -11.57 17.16
CA PRO A 271 -15.40 -12.07 15.78
C PRO A 271 -14.27 -11.37 15.01
N TYR A 272 -14.02 -10.09 15.30
CA TYR A 272 -12.93 -9.34 14.70
C TYR A 272 -11.54 -9.93 14.98
N ILE A 273 -11.35 -10.70 16.07
CA ILE A 273 -10.05 -11.34 16.38
C ILE A 273 -9.69 -12.38 15.32
N ALA A 274 -10.66 -13.14 14.80
CA ALA A 274 -10.43 -14.11 13.73
C ALA A 274 -9.98 -13.41 12.44
N TRP A 275 -10.64 -12.30 12.10
CA TRP A 275 -10.25 -11.46 10.96
C TRP A 275 -8.85 -10.85 11.14
N GLN A 276 -8.57 -10.30 12.32
CA GLN A 276 -7.29 -9.69 12.65
C GLN A 276 -6.14 -10.69 12.59
N ARG A 277 -6.35 -11.93 13.08
CA ARG A 277 -5.39 -13.04 12.95
C ARG A 277 -4.97 -13.23 11.49
N VAL A 278 -5.93 -13.42 10.60
CA VAL A 278 -5.64 -13.64 9.17
C VAL A 278 -4.99 -12.41 8.54
N SER A 279 -5.46 -11.20 8.90
CA SER A 279 -4.88 -9.94 8.40
C SER A 279 -3.43 -9.73 8.82
N ILE A 280 -3.07 -10.07 10.05
CA ILE A 280 -1.69 -9.97 10.56
C ILE A 280 -0.77 -10.90 9.76
N HIS A 281 -1.15 -12.18 9.61
CA HIS A 281 -0.36 -13.14 8.84
C HIS A 281 -0.28 -12.77 7.36
N PHE A 282 -1.37 -12.25 6.78
CA PHE A 282 -1.37 -11.74 5.41
C PHE A 282 -0.35 -10.62 5.26
N SER A 283 -0.36 -9.65 6.17
CA SER A 283 0.64 -8.58 6.20
C SER A 283 2.06 -9.13 6.32
N LEU A 284 2.34 -10.07 7.23
CA LEU A 284 3.71 -10.58 7.43
C LEU A 284 4.23 -11.37 6.21
N HIS A 285 3.41 -12.25 5.63
CA HIS A 285 3.82 -13.01 4.45
C HIS A 285 4.01 -12.14 3.20
N THR A 286 3.25 -11.06 3.03
CA THR A 286 3.49 -10.10 1.94
C THR A 286 4.85 -9.41 2.07
N ARG A 287 5.30 -9.10 3.30
CA ARG A 287 6.62 -8.50 3.55
C ARG A 287 7.75 -9.50 3.39
N LEU A 288 7.58 -10.74 3.86
CA LEU A 288 8.54 -11.83 3.60
C LEU A 288 8.72 -12.10 2.11
N CYS A 289 7.62 -12.11 1.37
CA CYS A 289 7.64 -12.25 -0.08
C CYS A 289 8.45 -11.10 -0.72
N ARG A 290 8.19 -9.85 -0.30
CA ARG A 290 8.95 -8.68 -0.78
C ARG A 290 10.44 -8.73 -0.42
N LEU A 291 10.78 -9.14 0.80
CA LEU A 291 12.16 -9.21 1.31
C LEU A 291 13.03 -10.18 0.50
N HIS A 292 12.48 -11.33 0.13
CA HIS A 292 13.22 -12.35 -0.62
C HIS A 292 13.16 -12.17 -2.14
N ARG A 293 12.29 -11.29 -2.64
CA ARG A 293 12.06 -11.08 -4.07
C ARG A 293 13.34 -10.77 -4.87
N PRO A 294 14.30 -9.94 -4.41
CA PRO A 294 15.51 -9.67 -5.20
C PRO A 294 16.34 -10.93 -5.52
N TYR A 295 16.27 -11.96 -4.67
CA TYR A 295 17.11 -13.17 -4.79
C TYR A 295 16.34 -14.39 -5.30
N HIS A 296 15.03 -14.28 -5.55
CA HIS A 296 14.21 -15.45 -5.78
C HIS A 296 14.56 -16.15 -7.12
N LEU A 297 14.77 -15.39 -8.20
CA LEU A 297 15.15 -15.95 -9.50
C LEU A 297 16.57 -16.52 -9.49
N GLU A 298 17.52 -15.77 -8.92
CA GLU A 298 18.89 -16.22 -8.83
C GLU A 298 19.00 -17.50 -7.99
N GLY A 299 18.16 -17.64 -6.96
CA GLY A 299 18.07 -18.86 -6.13
C GLY A 299 17.65 -20.14 -6.87
N ILE A 300 17.15 -20.04 -8.11
CA ILE A 300 16.86 -21.22 -8.95
C ILE A 300 18.16 -21.91 -9.38
N THR A 301 19.19 -21.13 -9.73
CA THR A 301 20.45 -21.65 -10.28
C THR A 301 21.62 -21.52 -9.31
N ASN A 302 21.56 -20.56 -8.38
CA ASN A 302 22.58 -20.29 -7.38
C ASN A 302 22.18 -20.87 -6.00
N PRO A 303 22.84 -21.93 -5.52
CA PRO A 303 22.54 -22.56 -4.23
C PRO A 303 22.63 -21.62 -3.03
N LYS A 304 23.41 -20.53 -3.12
CA LYS A 304 23.52 -19.51 -2.08
C LYS A 304 22.14 -18.90 -1.75
N TYR A 305 21.30 -18.70 -2.77
CA TYR A 305 20.02 -18.00 -2.65
C TYR A 305 18.81 -18.95 -2.66
N ALA A 306 19.03 -20.27 -2.61
CA ALA A 306 17.96 -21.28 -2.63
C ALA A 306 16.94 -21.11 -1.49
N TYR A 307 17.38 -20.63 -0.31
CA TYR A 307 16.48 -20.30 0.79
C TYR A 307 15.53 -19.17 0.41
N SER A 308 16.04 -18.06 -0.16
CA SER A 308 15.20 -16.94 -0.60
C SER A 308 14.18 -17.35 -1.66
N HIS A 309 14.59 -18.18 -2.64
CA HIS A 309 13.65 -18.74 -3.61
C HIS A 309 12.52 -19.49 -2.88
N THR A 310 12.86 -20.45 -2.03
CA THR A 310 11.87 -21.27 -1.29
C THR A 310 10.95 -20.40 -0.41
N SER A 311 11.52 -19.45 0.34
CA SER A 311 10.78 -18.58 1.27
C SER A 311 9.86 -17.60 0.55
N CYS A 312 10.30 -17.06 -0.59
CA CYS A 312 9.49 -16.19 -1.44
C CYS A 312 8.26 -16.94 -1.99
N ILE A 313 8.47 -18.13 -2.58
CA ILE A 313 7.38 -18.95 -3.14
C ILE A 313 6.42 -19.41 -2.04
N ARG A 314 6.92 -19.90 -0.91
CA ARG A 314 6.09 -20.31 0.23
C ARG A 314 5.22 -19.15 0.73
N SER A 315 5.81 -17.96 0.84
CA SER A 315 5.07 -16.78 1.30
C SER A 315 4.03 -16.31 0.28
N ALA A 316 4.35 -16.29 -1.01
CA ALA A 316 3.40 -15.97 -2.07
C ALA A 316 2.20 -16.93 -2.08
N GLN A 317 2.45 -18.25 -1.96
CA GLN A 317 1.37 -19.24 -1.81
C GLN A 317 0.51 -18.97 -0.58
N LYS A 318 1.16 -18.65 0.55
CA LYS A 318 0.46 -18.37 1.81
C LYS A 318 -0.40 -17.11 1.71
N VAL A 319 0.05 -16.07 1.02
CA VAL A 319 -0.74 -14.85 0.76
C VAL A 319 -2.04 -15.18 0.02
N LEU A 320 -1.99 -16.01 -1.02
CA LEU A 320 -3.18 -16.43 -1.76
C LEU A 320 -4.12 -17.30 -0.92
N GLU A 321 -3.57 -18.20 -0.09
CA GLU A 321 -4.36 -19.00 0.85
C GLU A 321 -5.06 -18.13 1.90
N LEU A 322 -4.34 -17.17 2.48
CA LEU A 322 -4.88 -16.24 3.47
C LEU A 322 -5.93 -15.32 2.86
N ARG A 323 -5.76 -14.89 1.60
CA ARG A 323 -6.79 -14.15 0.86
C ARG A 323 -8.09 -14.94 0.72
N ARG A 324 -8.03 -16.25 0.49
CA ARG A 324 -9.23 -17.11 0.46
C ARG A 324 -9.86 -17.23 1.85
N LEU A 325 -9.04 -17.44 2.88
CA LEU A 325 -9.50 -17.51 4.27
C LEU A 325 -10.15 -16.19 4.73
N MET A 326 -9.66 -15.05 4.22
CA MET A 326 -10.31 -13.75 4.44
C MET A 326 -11.75 -13.74 3.93
N ASP A 327 -12.06 -14.30 2.75
CA ASP A 327 -13.45 -14.35 2.25
C ASP A 327 -14.34 -15.21 3.14
N GLU A 328 -13.83 -16.33 3.64
CA GLU A 328 -14.56 -17.24 4.52
C GLU A 328 -14.94 -16.56 5.84
N ILE A 329 -14.01 -15.81 6.44
CA ILE A 329 -14.21 -15.12 7.72
C ILE A 329 -14.98 -13.81 7.53
N ALA A 330 -14.78 -13.13 6.41
CA ALA A 330 -15.37 -11.83 6.09
C ALA A 330 -16.91 -11.82 6.24
N VAL A 331 -17.57 -12.93 5.91
CA VAL A 331 -19.02 -13.09 6.07
C VAL A 331 -19.46 -12.92 7.53
N GLY A 332 -18.67 -13.43 8.50
CA GLY A 332 -18.96 -13.36 9.92
C GLY A 332 -18.69 -11.99 10.56
N VAL A 333 -17.74 -11.22 10.02
CA VAL A 333 -17.36 -9.89 10.52
C VAL A 333 -17.95 -8.73 9.72
N GLY A 334 -18.62 -9.02 8.60
CA GLY A 334 -19.24 -8.05 7.72
C GLY A 334 -18.25 -7.16 6.98
N LEU A 335 -17.12 -7.72 6.54
CA LEU A 335 -16.12 -7.04 5.73
C LEU A 335 -16.10 -7.61 4.31
N SER A 336 -15.43 -6.94 3.38
CA SER A 336 -15.21 -7.46 2.02
C SER A 336 -13.74 -7.20 1.65
N PRO A 337 -12.86 -8.23 1.66
CA PRO A 337 -11.44 -8.05 1.41
C PRO A 337 -11.16 -7.43 0.03
N SER A 338 -12.00 -7.76 -0.95
CA SER A 338 -11.96 -7.24 -2.32
C SER A 338 -12.13 -5.72 -2.46
N ARG A 339 -12.66 -5.04 -1.43
CA ARG A 339 -12.84 -3.58 -1.44
C ARG A 339 -11.62 -2.81 -0.94
N PHE A 340 -10.61 -3.52 -0.43
CA PHE A 340 -9.39 -2.90 0.08
C PHE A 340 -8.29 -3.02 -0.96
N TRP A 341 -7.98 -1.90 -1.63
CA TRP A 341 -6.95 -1.79 -2.67
C TRP A 341 -5.64 -2.48 -2.25
N ILE A 342 -5.16 -2.24 -1.03
CA ILE A 342 -3.89 -2.78 -0.54
C ILE A 342 -3.87 -4.31 -0.48
N VAL A 343 -5.01 -4.94 -0.16
CA VAL A 343 -5.13 -6.40 -0.12
C VAL A 343 -4.97 -6.95 -1.53
N MET A 344 -5.72 -6.39 -2.47
CA MET A 344 -5.74 -6.86 -3.84
C MET A 344 -4.41 -6.55 -4.57
N HIS A 345 -3.76 -5.43 -4.27
CA HIS A 345 -2.40 -5.12 -4.72
C HIS A 345 -1.38 -6.20 -4.31
N HIS A 346 -1.40 -6.60 -3.03
CA HIS A 346 -0.52 -7.67 -2.55
C HIS A 346 -0.86 -9.05 -3.13
N VAL A 347 -2.14 -9.34 -3.38
CA VAL A 347 -2.58 -10.58 -4.06
C VAL A 347 -2.04 -10.64 -5.49
N PHE A 348 -2.10 -9.53 -6.21
CA PHE A 348 -1.54 -9.41 -7.56
C PHE A 348 -0.04 -9.72 -7.59
N PHE A 349 0.75 -9.12 -6.70
CA PHE A 349 2.19 -9.41 -6.62
C PHE A 349 2.51 -10.85 -6.25
N ALA A 350 1.75 -11.44 -5.31
CA ALA A 350 1.92 -12.84 -4.96
C ALA A 350 1.61 -13.77 -6.15
N ALA A 351 0.56 -13.47 -6.92
CA ALA A 351 0.22 -14.21 -8.14
C ALA A 351 1.32 -14.06 -9.22
N LEU A 352 1.85 -12.85 -9.40
CA LEU A 352 2.92 -12.56 -10.35
C LEU A 352 4.20 -13.35 -10.04
N ILE A 353 4.60 -13.40 -8.77
CA ILE A 353 5.76 -14.19 -8.31
C ILE A 353 5.58 -15.68 -8.58
N LEU A 354 4.38 -16.22 -8.35
CA LEU A 354 4.10 -17.63 -8.63
C LEU A 354 4.01 -17.94 -10.14
N ALA A 355 3.47 -17.01 -10.93
CA ALA A 355 3.45 -17.15 -12.39
C ALA A 355 4.88 -17.23 -12.94
N MET A 356 5.74 -16.34 -12.46
CA MET A 356 7.16 -16.31 -12.79
C MET A 356 7.87 -17.62 -12.43
N ASP A 357 7.65 -18.15 -11.23
CA ASP A 357 8.27 -19.41 -10.83
C ASP A 357 7.81 -20.61 -11.66
N VAL A 358 6.52 -20.67 -12.02
CA VAL A 358 6.00 -21.71 -12.93
C VAL A 358 6.65 -21.62 -14.32
N SER A 359 6.92 -20.41 -14.80
CA SER A 359 7.60 -20.16 -16.07
C SER A 359 9.03 -20.69 -16.11
N PHE A 360 9.81 -20.52 -15.03
CA PHE A 360 11.18 -21.05 -14.95
C PHE A 360 11.25 -22.53 -14.55
N ASN A 361 10.24 -23.04 -13.84
CA ASN A 361 10.19 -24.41 -13.33
C ASN A 361 8.93 -25.16 -13.79
N PRO A 362 8.67 -25.29 -15.11
CA PRO A 362 7.40 -25.81 -15.63
C PRO A 362 7.19 -27.32 -15.35
N HIS A 363 8.25 -28.03 -15.00
CA HIS A 363 8.22 -29.47 -14.71
C HIS A 363 8.37 -29.79 -13.22
N ALA A 364 8.34 -28.79 -12.33
CA ALA A 364 8.35 -29.04 -10.90
C ALA A 364 7.11 -29.87 -10.49
N PRO A 365 7.21 -30.77 -9.49
CA PRO A 365 6.10 -31.64 -9.07
C PRO A 365 4.80 -30.89 -8.72
N ASP A 366 4.91 -29.65 -8.27
CA ASP A 366 3.80 -28.78 -7.87
C ASP A 366 3.51 -27.64 -8.86
N ALA A 367 4.13 -27.63 -10.05
CA ALA A 367 3.96 -26.57 -11.06
C ALA A 367 2.49 -26.40 -11.50
N GLU A 368 1.77 -27.50 -11.76
CA GLU A 368 0.35 -27.43 -12.14
C GLU A 368 -0.56 -26.93 -11.00
N ALA A 369 -0.24 -27.31 -9.77
CA ALA A 369 -0.95 -26.81 -8.59
C ALA A 369 -0.71 -25.30 -8.42
N ARG A 370 0.52 -24.83 -8.65
CA ARG A 370 0.87 -23.40 -8.66
C ARG A 370 0.16 -22.66 -9.78
N LYS A 371 0.16 -23.17 -11.01
CA LYS A 371 -0.57 -22.59 -12.15
C LYS A 371 -2.07 -22.44 -11.85
N THR A 372 -2.68 -23.45 -11.24
CA THR A 372 -4.08 -23.38 -10.80
C THR A 372 -4.30 -22.28 -9.75
N LYS A 373 -3.40 -22.15 -8.77
CA LYS A 373 -3.47 -21.06 -7.77
C LYS A 373 -3.34 -19.68 -8.42
N VAL A 374 -2.45 -19.51 -9.39
CA VAL A 374 -2.24 -18.26 -10.14
C VAL A 374 -3.52 -17.87 -10.89
N LEU A 375 -4.10 -18.79 -11.66
CA LEU A 375 -5.34 -18.53 -12.41
C LEU A 375 -6.50 -18.17 -11.47
N ALA A 376 -6.64 -18.88 -10.35
CA ALA A 376 -7.67 -18.58 -9.34
C ALA A 376 -7.47 -17.19 -8.70
N ALA A 377 -6.21 -16.77 -8.48
CA ALA A 377 -5.91 -15.44 -7.96
C ALA A 377 -6.29 -14.34 -8.97
N TYR A 378 -6.02 -14.55 -10.27
CA TYR A 378 -6.42 -13.61 -11.31
C TYR A 378 -7.93 -13.53 -11.49
N GLN A 379 -8.65 -14.65 -11.44
CA GLN A 379 -10.13 -14.64 -11.40
C GLN A 379 -10.66 -13.87 -10.18
N THR A 380 -10.00 -14.00 -9.03
CA THR A 380 -10.39 -13.25 -7.82
C THR A 380 -10.15 -11.74 -8.00
N LEU A 381 -9.04 -11.35 -8.62
CA LEU A 381 -8.74 -9.96 -8.97
C LEU A 381 -9.77 -9.39 -9.95
N GLU A 382 -10.11 -10.15 -10.99
CA GLU A 382 -11.11 -9.76 -11.97
C GLU A 382 -12.50 -9.58 -11.35
N GLN A 383 -12.96 -10.53 -10.54
CA GLN A 383 -14.25 -10.41 -9.83
C GLN A 383 -14.29 -9.19 -8.90
N SER A 384 -13.13 -8.72 -8.44
CA SER A 384 -13.02 -7.50 -7.64
C SER A 384 -13.04 -6.20 -8.46
N LYS A 385 -12.98 -6.24 -9.81
CA LYS A 385 -13.06 -5.06 -10.69
C LYS A 385 -14.29 -4.23 -10.39
N GLN A 386 -15.43 -4.88 -10.18
CA GLN A 386 -16.69 -4.17 -9.86
C GLN A 386 -16.64 -3.42 -8.52
N GLU A 387 -15.71 -3.76 -7.63
CA GLU A 387 -15.58 -3.19 -6.29
C GLU A 387 -14.43 -2.19 -6.16
N SER A 388 -13.34 -2.32 -6.95
CA SER A 388 -12.20 -1.38 -6.98
C SER A 388 -11.70 -1.15 -8.41
N ASN A 389 -12.27 -0.15 -9.09
CA ASN A 389 -11.93 0.17 -10.49
C ASN A 389 -10.45 0.59 -10.66
N TYR A 390 -9.95 1.47 -9.77
CA TYR A 390 -8.60 2.06 -9.89
C TYR A 390 -7.47 1.03 -9.83
N LEU A 391 -7.58 0.02 -8.95
CA LEU A 391 -6.58 -1.04 -8.89
C LEU A 391 -6.54 -1.81 -10.21
N MET A 392 -7.72 -2.16 -10.73
CA MET A 392 -7.81 -2.99 -11.93
C MET A 392 -7.37 -2.22 -13.16
N GLU A 393 -7.67 -0.93 -13.27
CA GLU A 393 -7.13 -0.06 -14.32
C GLU A 393 -5.59 0.00 -14.27
N GLY A 394 -5.01 0.18 -13.09
CA GLY A 394 -3.56 0.18 -12.90
C GLY A 394 -2.92 -1.18 -13.26
N ILE A 395 -3.51 -2.29 -12.79
CA ILE A 395 -3.08 -3.64 -13.15
C ILE A 395 -3.21 -3.87 -14.66
N GLN A 396 -4.30 -3.45 -15.28
CA GLN A 396 -4.55 -3.59 -16.73
C GLN A 396 -3.47 -2.86 -17.52
N LYS A 397 -3.24 -1.60 -17.17
CA LYS A 397 -2.26 -0.74 -17.84
C LYS A 397 -0.86 -1.31 -17.69
N ASN A 398 -0.50 -1.82 -16.51
CA ASN A 398 0.79 -2.46 -16.28
C ASN A 398 0.95 -3.73 -17.14
N LEU A 399 -0.06 -4.59 -17.19
CA LEU A 399 -0.04 -5.81 -18.02
C LEU A 399 -0.05 -5.51 -19.52
N GLN A 400 -0.82 -4.51 -19.97
CA GLN A 400 -0.86 -4.11 -21.38
C GLN A 400 0.47 -3.47 -21.81
N THR A 401 1.04 -2.60 -20.97
CA THR A 401 2.38 -2.03 -21.18
C THR A 401 3.42 -3.15 -21.28
N LEU A 402 3.37 -4.11 -20.36
CA LEU A 402 4.20 -5.29 -20.39
C LEU A 402 4.04 -6.07 -21.69
N MET A 403 2.83 -6.52 -22.03
CA MET A 403 2.58 -7.29 -23.26
C MET A 403 3.02 -6.53 -24.51
N SER A 404 2.84 -5.21 -24.55
CA SER A 404 3.30 -4.37 -25.65
C SER A 404 4.83 -4.32 -25.75
N THR A 405 5.53 -4.31 -24.61
CA THR A 405 6.99 -4.29 -24.54
C THR A 405 7.55 -5.65 -24.98
N LEU A 406 6.93 -6.75 -24.55
CA LEU A 406 7.30 -8.11 -24.96
C LEU A 406 7.11 -8.31 -26.47
N HIS A 407 5.98 -7.86 -27.02
CA HIS A 407 5.73 -7.91 -28.46
C HIS A 407 6.71 -7.04 -29.28
N LYS A 408 7.15 -5.90 -28.75
CA LYS A 408 8.17 -5.04 -29.39
C LYS A 408 9.58 -5.63 -29.34
N THR A 409 9.88 -6.41 -28.31
CA THR A 409 11.21 -7.02 -28.11
C THR A 409 11.37 -8.33 -28.88
N ARG A 410 10.28 -8.88 -29.44
CA ARG A 410 10.33 -10.03 -30.35
C ARG A 410 11.04 -9.60 -31.64
N PRO A 411 12.20 -10.20 -32.00
CA PRO A 411 12.78 -9.97 -33.32
C PRO A 411 11.74 -10.38 -34.34
N GLN A 412 11.41 -9.50 -35.29
CA GLN A 412 10.66 -9.91 -36.46
C GLN A 412 11.52 -10.92 -37.23
N THR A 413 11.37 -12.20 -36.93
CA THR A 413 11.68 -13.28 -37.87
C THR A 413 10.60 -13.27 -38.94
N SER A 414 10.61 -12.22 -39.77
CA SER A 414 9.91 -12.21 -41.04
C SER A 414 10.65 -13.16 -41.97
N GLY A 415 9.88 -14.11 -42.51
CA GLY A 415 10.37 -15.31 -43.17
C GLY A 415 11.36 -15.07 -44.31
N ALA A 416 12.17 -16.10 -44.51
CA ALA A 416 13.07 -16.27 -45.64
C ALA A 416 12.39 -15.94 -46.98
N GLY A 417 12.77 -14.81 -47.56
CA GLY A 417 12.61 -14.49 -48.97
C GLY A 417 13.99 -14.31 -49.59
N SER A 418 14.48 -15.39 -50.20
CA SER A 418 15.75 -15.47 -50.95
C SER A 418 16.00 -14.25 -51.82
N ARG A 419 17.14 -13.56 -51.62
CA ARG A 419 17.82 -12.84 -52.71
C ARG A 419 19.35 -12.92 -52.55
N VAL A 420 19.90 -13.60 -53.55
CA VAL A 420 21.29 -13.91 -53.84
C VAL A 420 22.19 -12.68 -53.78
N VAL A 421 23.37 -12.89 -53.18
CA VAL A 421 24.55 -12.02 -53.19
C VAL A 421 25.00 -11.74 -54.63
N GLN A 422 25.25 -10.46 -54.95
CA GLN A 422 26.29 -10.13 -55.94
C GLN A 422 27.08 -8.90 -55.51
N SER A 423 28.36 -9.16 -55.21
CA SER A 423 29.43 -8.18 -55.05
C SER A 423 29.80 -7.58 -56.41
N GLY A 424 30.00 -6.27 -56.47
CA GLY A 424 30.50 -5.55 -57.64
C GLY A 424 31.18 -4.24 -57.22
N VAL A 425 32.50 -4.23 -57.34
CA VAL A 425 33.46 -3.14 -57.11
C VAL A 425 33.23 -1.96 -58.07
N PHE A 426 33.41 -0.69 -57.64
CA PHE A 426 34.35 0.30 -58.23
C PHE A 426 34.25 1.73 -57.62
N ALA A 427 35.46 2.26 -57.33
CA ALA A 427 36.00 3.63 -57.49
C ALA A 427 35.46 4.86 -56.71
N GLU A 428 36.31 5.30 -55.77
CA GLU A 428 36.94 6.63 -55.62
C GLU A 428 36.26 7.91 -56.17
N THR A 429 36.09 8.88 -55.27
CA THR A 429 36.70 10.24 -55.26
C THR A 429 36.05 10.95 -54.07
N GLY A 430 36.72 11.49 -53.05
CA GLY A 430 38.00 12.18 -53.00
C GLY A 430 37.72 13.64 -52.67
N GLN A 431 37.78 14.01 -51.38
CA GLN A 431 38.30 15.30 -50.88
C GLN A 431 37.98 15.50 -49.38
N ALA A 432 39.02 15.40 -48.55
CA ALA A 432 39.20 16.22 -47.36
C ALA A 432 40.23 17.31 -47.70
N PRO A 433 40.31 18.41 -46.94
CA PRO A 433 41.26 18.45 -45.82
C PRO A 433 40.62 19.09 -44.55
N ALA A 434 40.88 18.60 -43.32
CA ALA A 434 42.09 18.79 -42.48
C ALA A 434 42.37 20.29 -42.22
N ARG A 435 42.51 20.84 -40.99
CA ARG A 435 43.40 20.52 -39.84
C ARG A 435 43.02 21.44 -38.65
N LEU A 436 42.99 20.96 -37.40
CA LEU A 436 43.99 21.07 -36.29
C LEU A 436 44.31 22.48 -35.73
N GLY A 437 44.36 22.57 -34.39
CA GLY A 437 45.10 23.57 -33.60
C GLY A 437 44.31 24.11 -32.39
N GLU A 438 44.40 23.50 -31.19
CA GLU A 438 45.26 23.89 -30.03
C GLU A 438 44.68 25.06 -29.18
N SER A 439 44.25 24.81 -27.92
CA SER A 439 44.91 25.15 -26.62
C SER A 439 45.17 26.67 -26.42
N SER A 440 44.92 27.38 -25.30
CA SER A 440 44.90 27.09 -23.86
C SER A 440 44.53 28.39 -23.06
N THR A 441 44.04 28.26 -21.80
CA THR A 441 44.20 29.11 -20.56
C THR A 441 44.36 30.67 -20.64
N THR A 442 43.80 31.59 -19.83
CA THR A 442 43.46 31.70 -18.36
C THR A 442 42.95 33.14 -18.03
N HIS A 443 42.14 33.29 -16.94
CA HIS A 443 41.94 34.48 -16.03
C HIS A 443 41.42 35.83 -16.62
N GLU A 444 40.59 36.71 -16.02
CA GLU A 444 40.07 37.13 -14.70
C GLU A 444 38.76 37.95 -14.99
N GLY A 445 37.66 37.97 -14.21
CA GLY A 445 37.42 38.82 -13.03
C GLY A 445 36.11 39.66 -13.15
N GLY A 446 35.29 39.71 -12.07
CA GLY A 446 34.13 40.62 -11.83
C GLY A 446 32.87 40.38 -12.69
N GLY A 447 31.61 40.51 -12.27
CA GLY A 447 30.92 41.15 -11.16
C GLY A 447 29.49 41.47 -11.67
N ASP A 448 28.50 41.50 -10.77
CA ASP A 448 27.11 41.98 -10.93
C ASP A 448 25.99 41.07 -11.51
N GLY A 449 25.15 40.64 -10.57
CA GLY A 449 23.69 40.75 -10.52
C GLY A 449 22.87 40.72 -11.81
N ILE A 450 22.02 39.69 -11.94
CA ILE A 450 20.86 39.71 -12.84
C ILE A 450 19.58 39.43 -12.06
N SER A 451 18.78 40.49 -12.00
CA SER A 451 17.37 40.57 -11.61
C SER A 451 16.51 39.57 -12.41
N VAL A 452 15.74 38.75 -11.71
CA VAL A 452 14.63 37.97 -12.29
C VAL A 452 13.38 38.85 -12.30
N GLN A 453 12.88 39.18 -13.49
CA GLN A 453 11.52 39.68 -13.69
C GLN A 453 10.60 38.59 -14.28
N PRO A 454 9.30 38.62 -13.95
CA PRO A 454 8.35 37.55 -14.21
C PRO A 454 7.76 37.64 -15.62
N GLY A 455 7.77 36.54 -16.37
CA GLY A 455 7.24 36.46 -17.72
C GLY A 455 6.16 35.38 -17.87
N SER A 456 4.92 35.86 -17.94
CA SER A 456 3.83 35.38 -18.81
C SER A 456 3.26 33.97 -18.59
N THR A 457 2.07 33.97 -17.97
CA THR A 457 1.04 32.93 -18.02
C THR A 457 0.68 32.59 -19.47
N MET A 458 1.04 31.39 -19.93
CA MET A 458 0.46 30.83 -21.16
C MET A 458 -0.79 30.05 -20.79
N ALA A 459 -1.92 30.49 -21.32
CA ALA A 459 -3.15 29.72 -21.39
C ALA A 459 -2.86 28.40 -22.11
N VAL A 460 -3.19 27.28 -21.49
CA VAL A 460 -3.05 25.96 -22.10
C VAL A 460 -4.25 25.76 -23.02
N ASP A 461 -3.92 25.61 -24.30
CA ASP A 461 -4.83 25.30 -25.41
C ASP A 461 -5.50 23.93 -25.17
N GLU A 462 -6.84 23.92 -25.18
CA GLU A 462 -7.66 22.72 -25.18
C GLU A 462 -7.52 22.03 -26.53
N GLY A 463 -6.78 20.92 -26.60
CA GLY A 463 -6.69 20.15 -27.84
C GLY A 463 -5.56 19.15 -27.90
N LEU A 464 -5.55 18.15 -27.02
CA LEU A 464 -4.84 16.90 -27.29
C LEU A 464 -5.83 15.75 -27.24
N ASP A 465 -6.00 15.14 -28.42
CA ASP A 465 -6.83 13.99 -28.73
C ASP A 465 -6.49 12.82 -27.78
N LEU A 466 -7.35 12.62 -26.79
CA LEU A 466 -7.30 11.50 -25.86
C LEU A 466 -7.69 10.23 -26.61
N GLY A 467 -6.69 9.42 -26.99
CA GLY A 467 -6.93 8.04 -27.39
C GLY A 467 -7.70 7.32 -26.28
N MET A 468 -8.99 7.06 -26.52
CA MET A 468 -9.84 6.31 -25.60
C MET A 468 -9.17 4.95 -25.33
N VAL A 469 -8.77 4.74 -24.08
CA VAL A 469 -8.38 3.41 -23.61
C VAL A 469 -9.66 2.60 -23.54
N ASN A 470 -9.80 1.61 -24.44
CA ASN A 470 -10.93 0.69 -24.38
C ASN A 470 -10.85 -0.12 -23.08
N ASP A 471 -11.80 0.11 -22.19
CA ASP A 471 -12.04 -0.67 -21.00
C ASP A 471 -12.33 -2.12 -21.45
N LEU A 472 -11.41 -3.06 -21.17
CA LEU A 472 -11.58 -4.45 -21.61
C LEU A 472 -12.78 -5.07 -20.88
N ASP A 473 -13.61 -5.79 -21.63
CA ASP A 473 -14.66 -6.64 -21.07
C ASP A 473 -14.06 -7.88 -20.42
N GLN A 474 -14.92 -8.70 -19.79
CA GLN A 474 -14.50 -9.89 -19.04
C GLN A 474 -13.71 -10.88 -19.91
N GLU A 475 -14.15 -11.09 -21.15
CA GLU A 475 -13.45 -11.99 -22.08
C GLU A 475 -12.07 -11.44 -22.49
N GLY A 476 -11.95 -10.12 -22.71
CA GLY A 476 -10.67 -9.47 -23.00
C GLY A 476 -9.66 -9.55 -21.85
N TRP A 477 -10.12 -9.55 -20.60
CA TRP A 477 -9.28 -9.71 -19.41
C TRP A 477 -8.77 -11.14 -19.22
N GLU A 478 -9.65 -12.13 -19.33
CA GLU A 478 -9.27 -13.54 -19.30
C GLU A 478 -8.27 -13.86 -20.42
N GLN A 479 -8.46 -13.27 -21.60
CA GLN A 479 -7.53 -13.38 -22.72
C GLN A 479 -6.18 -12.72 -22.41
N LEU A 480 -6.14 -11.48 -21.90
CA LEU A 480 -4.90 -10.79 -21.54
C LEU A 480 -4.05 -11.61 -20.57
N TRP A 481 -4.69 -12.18 -19.55
CA TRP A 481 -4.02 -13.03 -18.57
C TRP A 481 -3.56 -14.36 -19.14
N SER A 482 -4.39 -14.99 -19.98
CA SER A 482 -4.03 -16.22 -20.68
C SER A 482 -2.83 -16.03 -21.62
N GLU A 483 -2.80 -14.90 -22.33
CA GLU A 483 -1.68 -14.49 -23.18
C GLU A 483 -0.43 -14.21 -22.35
N PHE A 484 -0.55 -13.49 -21.23
CA PHE A 484 0.57 -13.26 -20.33
C PHE A 484 1.16 -14.57 -19.79
N VAL A 485 0.31 -15.49 -19.32
CA VAL A 485 0.75 -16.81 -18.83
C VAL A 485 1.39 -17.65 -19.95
N ALA A 486 0.99 -17.45 -21.21
CA ALA A 486 1.58 -18.12 -22.36
C ALA A 486 2.97 -17.57 -22.73
N VAL A 487 3.18 -16.25 -22.59
CA VAL A 487 4.46 -15.58 -22.91
C VAL A 487 5.45 -15.60 -21.74
N ALA A 488 4.96 -15.65 -20.50
CA ALA A 488 5.77 -15.66 -19.28
C ALA A 488 6.94 -16.67 -19.29
N PRO A 489 6.80 -17.92 -19.80
CA PRO A 489 7.92 -18.87 -19.94
C PRO A 489 9.04 -18.45 -20.89
N GLU A 490 8.80 -17.48 -21.79
CA GLU A 490 9.80 -17.00 -22.76
C GLU A 490 10.68 -15.86 -22.21
N LEU A 491 10.38 -15.36 -21.00
CA LEU A 491 11.06 -14.22 -20.40
C LEU A 491 12.31 -14.63 -19.60
N ASP A 492 13.40 -13.90 -19.78
CA ASP A 492 14.64 -14.08 -19.03
C ASP A 492 14.65 -13.32 -17.68
N VAL A 493 15.67 -13.58 -16.86
CA VAL A 493 15.78 -13.00 -15.50
C VAL A 493 15.82 -11.45 -15.51
N PRO A 494 16.60 -10.78 -16.39
CA PRO A 494 16.55 -9.33 -16.54
C PRO A 494 15.17 -8.78 -16.92
N GLN A 495 14.48 -9.42 -17.87
CA GLN A 495 13.14 -9.00 -18.30
C GLN A 495 12.12 -9.10 -17.16
N TRP A 496 12.18 -10.17 -16.37
CA TRP A 496 11.33 -10.32 -15.19
C TRP A 496 11.65 -9.32 -14.07
N SER A 497 12.93 -9.03 -13.86
CA SER A 497 13.37 -8.06 -12.84
C SER A 497 12.92 -6.65 -13.20
N SER A 498 13.13 -6.23 -14.46
CA SER A 498 12.63 -4.97 -15.00
C SER A 498 11.11 -4.86 -14.90
N LEU A 499 10.38 -5.94 -15.20
CA LEU A 499 8.93 -5.96 -15.06
C LEU A 499 8.49 -5.73 -13.60
N LEU A 500 9.11 -6.40 -12.64
CA LEU A 500 8.76 -6.24 -11.23
C LEU A 500 9.01 -4.81 -10.73
N GLU A 501 10.07 -4.17 -11.22
CA GLU A 501 10.41 -2.77 -10.92
C GLU A 501 9.40 -1.80 -11.55
N ASP A 502 9.08 -1.95 -12.84
CA ASP A 502 8.10 -1.10 -13.52
C ASP A 502 6.72 -1.15 -12.85
N VAL A 503 6.31 -2.35 -12.43
CA VAL A 503 5.02 -2.57 -11.74
C VAL A 503 5.01 -1.97 -10.33
N ASP A 504 6.16 -1.94 -9.64
CA ASP A 504 6.30 -1.31 -8.32
C ASP A 504 6.25 0.23 -8.40
N PHE A 505 6.93 0.84 -9.37
CA PHE A 505 7.22 2.27 -9.35
C PHE A 505 6.39 3.11 -10.32
N ASN A 506 5.72 2.48 -11.29
CA ASN A 506 5.00 3.19 -12.33
C ASN A 506 3.51 2.85 -12.41
N PRO A 507 2.71 3.09 -11.35
CA PRO A 507 1.29 3.26 -11.55
C PRO A 507 1.10 4.63 -12.22
N GLN A 508 1.24 4.72 -13.55
CA GLN A 508 0.78 5.90 -14.29
C GLN A 508 -0.75 5.98 -14.17
N LEU A 509 -1.23 6.44 -13.02
CA LEU A 509 -2.58 6.90 -12.82
C LEU A 509 -2.54 8.39 -13.10
N ASP A 510 -2.72 8.75 -14.37
CA ASP A 510 -2.94 10.12 -14.77
C ASP A 510 -4.19 10.62 -14.04
N ALA A 511 -4.01 11.51 -13.06
CA ALA A 511 -5.08 12.10 -12.30
C ALA A 511 -5.49 13.43 -12.93
N TYR A 512 -6.78 13.55 -13.25
CA TYR A 512 -7.50 14.82 -13.17
C TYR A 512 -8.08 14.99 -11.77
#